data_AF-A0A942BD47-F1
#
_entry.id   AF-A0A942BD47-F1
#
_cell.length_a   1.000
_cell.length_b   1.000
_cell.length_c   1.000
_cell.angle_alpha   90.00
_cell.angle_beta   90.00
_cell.angle_gamma   90.00
#
_symmetry.space_group_name_H-M   'P 1'
#
loop_
_entity.id
_entity.type
_entity.pdbx_description
1 polymer ?
#
loop_
_entity_poly.entity_id
_entity_poly.type
_entity_poly.pdbx_seq_one_letter_code
_entity_poly.pdbx_strand_id
1 'polypeptide(L)'
;FVSAMAVLGATAANGSALVADYDKFKRDATEGKATGKFQRVVMQGDRRALARAQRQLQSAGVVSQITEGSWSQDHAHEYWTDKVGRVDFKGSSLVVDMDQPQARMAKALLEPDANFEPEFVKAQVAKKAAVPDGETYPGPEGSEFYDMTAWSIPLANGLKAWWCESRPEVPMGGTRAQAGGVSTVGFVLPYFDQEDVLAVAEALASGVRGSLTTKPIQVEGKVYPTGSFLFLADRNDEGYEAKLKQAAQSHGAQTVPLTTAYPDAERFGPGSDAVALLKRPKVAIVMGTRGNLADSGAIWYLFDQVFHLPFTPVDQSFLNSPDLNKYTTIILPRGTSAPSKGKFADWLAAGGTAVVLGNPGWAIGSDNFADLDTIKGKFRELPGSLFRAQLDKRSFLTYGYDRDELAFPMSGDTFWHVKKEGGSVVRLSDDPKAKRLLAGWSWPDETEKGLQGAVLVHDQPVGSGHLVLFMEDPTERAMWPGLYKLLLNAALLGPSF
;
A
#
# COMPACT_ATOMS: atom_id res chain seq x y z
N PHE A 1 -25.38 12.25 -30.91
CA PHE A 1 -25.46 13.49 -31.70
C PHE A 1 -26.61 14.39 -31.24
N VAL A 2 -27.87 13.92 -31.25
CA VAL A 2 -29.04 14.70 -30.78
C VAL A 2 -28.91 15.17 -29.32
N SER A 3 -28.47 14.29 -28.41
CA SER A 3 -28.23 14.64 -26.99
C SER A 3 -27.17 15.74 -26.83
N ALA A 4 -26.05 15.66 -27.55
CA ALA A 4 -25.01 16.68 -27.51
C ALA A 4 -25.51 18.04 -28.03
N MET A 5 -26.27 18.06 -29.14
CA MET A 5 -26.86 19.30 -29.67
C MET A 5 -27.91 19.89 -28.73
N ALA A 6 -28.71 19.06 -28.05
CA ALA A 6 -29.66 19.50 -27.05
C ALA A 6 -28.97 20.13 -25.83
N VAL A 7 -27.87 19.52 -25.34
CA VAL A 7 -27.05 20.09 -24.26
C VAL A 7 -26.45 21.43 -24.67
N LEU A 8 -25.91 21.54 -25.89
CA LEU A 8 -25.36 22.80 -26.40
C LEU A 8 -26.43 23.89 -26.53
N GLY A 9 -27.60 23.55 -27.08
CA GLY A 9 -28.73 24.48 -27.18
C GLY A 9 -29.23 24.96 -25.82
N ALA A 10 -29.38 24.05 -24.86
CA ALA A 10 -29.76 24.38 -23.49
C ALA A 10 -28.68 25.23 -22.78
N THR A 11 -27.40 24.92 -22.99
CA THR A 11 -26.26 25.68 -22.43
C THR A 11 -26.24 27.10 -22.98
N ALA A 12 -26.40 27.27 -24.29
CA ALA A 12 -26.45 28.58 -24.93
C ALA A 12 -27.65 29.41 -24.44
N ALA A 13 -28.83 28.80 -24.30
CA ALA A 13 -30.03 29.47 -23.81
C ALA A 13 -29.93 29.87 -22.32
N ASN A 14 -29.15 29.15 -21.51
CA ASN A 14 -29.04 29.36 -20.06
C ASN A 14 -27.65 29.86 -19.61
N GLY A 15 -26.84 30.39 -20.53
CA GLY A 15 -25.42 30.69 -20.28
C GLY A 15 -25.16 31.56 -19.06
N SER A 16 -25.91 32.66 -18.88
CA SER A 16 -25.75 33.55 -17.73
C SER A 16 -26.05 32.86 -16.39
N ALA A 17 -27.07 31.99 -16.36
CA ALA A 17 -27.42 31.24 -15.15
C ALA A 17 -26.34 30.20 -14.81
N LEU A 18 -25.81 29.49 -15.81
CA LEU A 18 -24.73 28.52 -15.63
C LEU A 18 -23.45 29.17 -15.11
N VAL A 19 -23.10 30.35 -15.63
CA VAL A 19 -21.92 31.10 -15.16
C VAL A 19 -22.13 31.58 -13.72
N ALA A 20 -23.31 32.09 -13.39
CA ALA A 20 -23.63 32.52 -12.02
C ALA A 20 -23.61 31.36 -11.02
N ASP A 21 -24.14 30.18 -11.42
CA ASP A 21 -24.10 28.97 -10.61
C ASP A 21 -22.66 28.47 -10.42
N TYR A 22 -21.84 28.45 -11.47
CA TYR A 22 -20.43 28.09 -11.39
C TYR A 22 -19.64 29.05 -10.47
N ASP A 23 -19.85 30.35 -10.59
CA ASP A 23 -19.23 31.35 -9.72
C ASP A 23 -19.66 31.18 -8.25
N LYS A 24 -20.96 31.00 -7.99
CA LYS A 24 -21.48 30.70 -6.65
C LYS A 24 -20.86 29.41 -6.11
N PHE A 25 -20.80 28.35 -6.92
CA PHE A 25 -20.20 27.08 -6.56
C PHE A 25 -18.75 27.26 -6.11
N LYS A 26 -17.96 28.08 -6.82
CA LYS A 26 -16.55 28.35 -6.46
C LYS A 26 -16.42 29.28 -5.25
N ARG A 27 -17.24 30.33 -5.12
CA ARG A 27 -17.24 31.21 -3.95
C ARG A 27 -17.60 30.48 -2.66
N ASP A 28 -18.63 29.64 -2.69
CA ASP A 28 -19.02 28.82 -1.55
C ASP A 28 -17.87 27.89 -1.10
N ALA A 29 -17.01 27.45 -2.03
CA ALA A 29 -15.83 26.65 -1.70
C ALA A 29 -14.76 27.48 -1.00
N THR A 30 -14.38 28.64 -1.55
CA THR A 30 -13.35 29.52 -0.96
C THR A 30 -13.80 30.19 0.34
N GLU A 31 -15.10 30.34 0.57
CA GLU A 31 -15.65 30.86 1.83
C GLU A 31 -15.83 29.76 2.90
N GLY A 32 -15.43 28.52 2.62
CA GLY A 32 -15.55 27.37 3.54
C GLY A 32 -16.97 26.81 3.72
N LYS A 33 -17.96 27.39 3.03
CA LYS A 33 -19.37 26.94 3.10
C LYS A 33 -19.57 25.56 2.48
N ALA A 34 -18.76 25.19 1.51
CA ALA A 34 -18.89 23.93 0.77
C ALA A 34 -18.58 22.67 1.60
N THR A 35 -17.81 22.79 2.68
CA THR A 35 -17.32 21.64 3.46
C THR A 35 -17.76 21.68 4.93
N GLY A 36 -18.45 22.75 5.36
CA GLY A 36 -19.03 22.86 6.69
C GLY A 36 -17.97 22.74 7.80
N LYS A 37 -18.13 21.74 8.67
CA LYS A 37 -17.17 21.44 9.75
C LYS A 37 -15.88 20.80 9.26
N PHE A 38 -15.82 20.29 8.03
CA PHE A 38 -14.59 19.71 7.48
C PHE A 38 -13.72 20.85 6.95
N GLN A 39 -12.94 21.51 7.82
CA GLN A 39 -12.20 22.73 7.47
C GLN A 39 -10.74 22.48 7.09
N ARG A 40 -10.14 21.41 7.62
CA ARG A 40 -8.74 21.06 7.37
C ARG A 40 -8.54 19.56 7.46
N VAL A 41 -7.57 19.05 6.71
CA VAL A 41 -7.02 17.70 6.86
C VAL A 41 -5.53 17.81 7.15
N VAL A 42 -5.05 17.03 8.12
CA VAL A 42 -3.65 16.92 8.49
C VAL A 42 -3.22 15.47 8.36
N MET A 43 -2.14 15.21 7.63
CA MET A 43 -1.52 13.90 7.52
C MET A 43 -0.11 13.94 8.11
N GLN A 44 0.29 12.89 8.84
CA GLN A 44 1.64 12.71 9.37
C GLN A 44 2.26 11.39 8.89
N GLY A 45 3.56 11.43 8.65
CA GLY A 45 4.35 10.27 8.22
C GLY A 45 5.73 10.68 7.71
N ASP A 46 6.43 9.75 7.06
CA ASP A 46 7.67 10.04 6.33
C ASP A 46 7.44 11.14 5.29
N ARG A 47 8.39 12.06 5.16
CA ARG A 47 8.28 13.21 4.25
C ARG A 47 8.09 12.77 2.80
N ARG A 48 8.65 11.64 2.38
CA ARG A 48 8.49 11.11 1.01
C ARG A 48 7.07 10.58 0.80
N ALA A 49 6.50 9.87 1.77
CA ALA A 49 5.09 9.46 1.75
C ALA A 49 4.14 10.68 1.69
N LEU A 50 4.41 11.72 2.49
CA LEU A 50 3.65 12.97 2.43
C LEU A 50 3.79 13.65 1.06
N ALA A 51 4.98 13.66 0.47
CA ALA A 51 5.19 14.20 -0.87
C ALA A 51 4.47 13.39 -1.96
N ARG A 52 4.34 12.06 -1.82
CA ARG A 52 3.52 11.23 -2.72
C ARG A 52 2.04 11.60 -2.65
N ALA A 53 1.48 11.68 -1.44
CA ALA A 53 0.10 12.12 -1.22
C ALA A 53 -0.14 13.56 -1.74
N GLN A 54 0.83 14.46 -1.52
CA GLN A 54 0.77 15.82 -2.03
C GLN A 54 0.73 15.86 -3.57
N ARG A 55 1.52 15.04 -4.28
CA ARG A 55 1.47 14.97 -5.75
C ARG A 55 0.11 14.46 -6.25
N GLN A 56 -0.49 13.48 -5.58
CA GLN A 56 -1.85 13.00 -5.91
C GLN A 56 -2.87 14.14 -5.79
N LEU A 57 -2.84 14.89 -4.69
CA LEU A 57 -3.71 16.06 -4.48
C LEU A 57 -3.48 17.17 -5.53
N GLN A 58 -2.23 17.47 -5.84
CA GLN A 58 -1.86 18.48 -6.84
C GLN A 58 -2.39 18.11 -8.23
N SER A 59 -2.40 16.82 -8.59
CA SER A 59 -2.94 16.36 -9.87
C SER A 59 -4.45 16.63 -10.01
N ALA A 60 -5.18 16.67 -8.88
CA ALA A 60 -6.58 17.07 -8.80
C ALA A 60 -6.78 18.59 -8.62
N GLY A 61 -5.71 19.39 -8.68
CA GLY A 61 -5.74 20.83 -8.43
C GLY A 61 -5.95 21.23 -6.97
N VAL A 62 -5.81 20.29 -6.03
CA VAL A 62 -5.95 20.55 -4.59
C VAL A 62 -4.65 21.12 -4.04
N VAL A 63 -4.77 22.32 -3.46
CA VAL A 63 -3.65 23.05 -2.83
C VAL A 63 -3.41 22.47 -1.44
N SER A 64 -2.13 22.23 -1.13
CA SER A 64 -1.70 21.67 0.15
C SER A 64 -0.25 22.08 0.44
N GLN A 65 0.14 22.01 1.70
CA GLN A 65 1.47 22.41 2.17
C GLN A 65 2.07 21.36 3.11
N ILE A 66 3.37 21.09 2.98
CA ILE A 66 4.10 20.30 3.98
C ILE A 66 4.77 21.26 4.96
N THR A 67 4.41 21.14 6.23
CA THR A 67 5.04 21.85 7.36
C THR A 67 5.98 20.92 8.13
N GLU A 68 6.93 21.51 8.84
CA GLU A 68 7.83 20.81 9.76
C GLU A 68 7.76 21.48 11.14
N GLY A 69 7.98 20.69 12.19
CA GLY A 69 8.10 21.19 13.55
C GLY A 69 6.96 20.72 14.44
N SER A 70 6.65 21.51 15.46
CA SER A 70 5.65 21.16 16.47
C SER A 70 4.53 22.19 16.52
N TRP A 71 3.28 21.75 16.44
CA TRP A 71 2.09 22.60 16.57
C TRP A 71 0.89 21.75 17.01
N SER A 72 -0.19 22.39 17.47
CA SER A 72 -1.35 21.68 18.01
C SER A 72 -2.63 22.04 17.27
N GLN A 73 -3.56 21.09 17.24
CA GLN A 73 -4.89 21.25 16.68
C GLN A 73 -5.94 20.70 17.65
N ASP A 74 -6.89 21.53 18.03
CA ASP A 74 -8.05 21.11 18.82
C ASP A 74 -9.16 20.57 17.91
N HIS A 75 -10.05 19.73 18.46
CA HIS A 75 -11.17 19.11 17.75
C HIS A 75 -10.74 18.42 16.44
N ALA A 76 -9.61 17.70 16.50
CA ALA A 76 -9.14 16.85 15.43
C ALA A 76 -9.77 15.46 15.57
N HIS A 77 -10.34 14.97 14.48
CA HIS A 77 -11.02 13.68 14.38
C HIS A 77 -10.10 12.69 13.69
N GLU A 78 -9.63 11.68 14.41
CA GLU A 78 -8.71 10.66 13.89
C GLU A 78 -9.41 9.72 12.91
N TYR A 79 -8.83 9.55 11.72
CA TYR A 79 -9.43 8.76 10.62
C TYR A 79 -9.66 7.29 10.96
N TRP A 80 -8.83 6.76 11.86
CA TRP A 80 -8.80 5.33 12.13
C TRP A 80 -9.82 4.97 13.21
N THR A 81 -9.84 5.70 14.32
CA THR A 81 -10.60 5.35 15.52
C THR A 81 -11.78 6.26 15.80
N ASP A 82 -12.03 7.27 14.96
CA ASP A 82 -13.02 8.34 15.17
C ASP A 82 -12.84 9.10 16.49
N LYS A 83 -11.65 9.02 17.09
CA LYS A 83 -11.35 9.71 18.34
C LYS A 83 -11.23 11.20 18.06
N VAL A 84 -11.89 11.99 18.90
CA VAL A 84 -11.90 13.45 18.80
C VAL A 84 -11.11 14.02 19.96
N GLY A 85 -10.18 14.92 19.67
CA GLY A 85 -9.42 15.57 20.72
C GLY A 85 -8.41 16.59 20.23
N ARG A 86 -7.58 17.06 21.15
CA ARG A 86 -6.38 17.84 20.83
C ARG A 86 -5.28 16.90 20.35
N VAL A 87 -4.63 17.25 19.26
CA VAL A 87 -3.47 16.52 18.72
C VAL A 87 -2.28 17.45 18.64
N ASP A 88 -1.15 17.01 19.18
CA ASP A 88 0.13 17.69 19.07
C ASP A 88 0.95 17.05 17.95
N PHE A 89 0.99 17.72 16.80
CA PHE A 89 1.77 17.31 15.65
C PHE A 89 3.25 17.59 15.90
N LYS A 90 4.09 16.62 15.56
CA LYS A 90 5.55 16.72 15.60
C LYS A 90 6.16 16.24 14.28
N GLY A 91 7.20 16.90 13.81
CA GLY A 91 7.89 16.54 12.57
C GLY A 91 7.13 17.02 11.33
N SER A 92 7.14 16.22 10.26
CA SER A 92 6.53 16.56 8.99
C SER A 92 5.02 16.33 9.02
N SER A 93 4.25 17.33 8.57
CA SER A 93 2.80 17.19 8.36
C SER A 93 2.39 17.76 7.00
N LEU A 94 1.56 17.04 6.25
CA LEU A 94 0.87 17.57 5.07
C LEU A 94 -0.48 18.15 5.49
N VAL A 95 -0.67 19.44 5.27
CA VAL A 95 -1.85 20.21 5.65
C VAL A 95 -2.63 20.61 4.40
N VAL A 96 -3.93 20.33 4.41
CA VAL A 96 -4.87 20.70 3.34
C VAL A 96 -6.01 21.51 3.96
N ASP A 97 -6.07 22.80 3.65
CA ASP A 97 -7.16 23.68 4.10
C ASP A 97 -8.28 23.70 3.08
N MET A 98 -9.54 23.61 3.52
CA MET A 98 -10.68 23.43 2.60
C MET A 98 -11.18 24.74 1.98
N ASP A 99 -10.72 25.91 2.42
CA ASP A 99 -11.09 27.23 1.87
C ASP A 99 -10.39 27.53 0.54
N GLN A 100 -10.56 26.62 -0.42
CA GLN A 100 -9.92 26.67 -1.72
C GLN A 100 -10.89 26.35 -2.87
N PRO A 101 -10.62 26.76 -4.12
CA PRO A 101 -11.54 26.54 -5.24
C PRO A 101 -11.89 25.08 -5.53
N GLN A 102 -11.07 24.13 -5.07
CA GLN A 102 -11.27 22.68 -5.19
C GLN A 102 -11.83 22.02 -3.92
N ALA A 103 -12.38 22.78 -2.96
CA ALA A 103 -12.84 22.26 -1.65
C ALA A 103 -13.70 20.99 -1.74
N ARG A 104 -14.63 20.92 -2.68
CA ARG A 104 -15.52 19.74 -2.85
C ARG A 104 -14.77 18.52 -3.37
N MET A 105 -13.85 18.72 -4.32
CA MET A 105 -12.97 17.66 -4.81
C MET A 105 -11.99 17.22 -3.70
N ALA A 106 -11.40 18.17 -2.99
CA ALA A 106 -10.54 17.90 -1.83
C ALA A 106 -11.28 17.08 -0.76
N LYS A 107 -12.51 17.48 -0.40
CA LYS A 107 -13.36 16.73 0.53
C LYS A 107 -13.62 15.31 0.01
N ALA A 108 -14.02 15.14 -1.24
CA ALA A 108 -14.28 13.83 -1.81
C ALA A 108 -13.04 12.92 -1.80
N LEU A 109 -11.83 13.46 -2.02
CA LEU A 109 -10.58 12.71 -2.01
C LEU A 109 -10.03 12.43 -0.61
N LEU A 110 -10.40 13.25 0.37
CA LEU A 110 -9.82 13.24 1.70
C LEU A 110 -10.77 12.76 2.78
N GLU A 111 -12.09 12.71 2.58
CA GLU A 111 -13.01 12.26 3.62
C GLU A 111 -12.69 10.82 4.08
N PRO A 112 -12.87 10.51 5.37
CA PRO A 112 -12.54 9.19 5.90
C PRO A 112 -13.48 8.11 5.38
N ASP A 113 -14.74 8.46 5.08
CA ASP A 113 -15.77 7.52 4.63
C ASP A 113 -16.81 8.22 3.75
N ALA A 114 -17.34 7.47 2.77
CA ALA A 114 -18.45 7.89 1.93
C ALA A 114 -19.77 7.60 2.66
N ASN A 115 -20.37 8.63 3.24
CA ASN A 115 -21.62 8.46 3.99
C ASN A 115 -22.80 8.14 3.06
N PHE A 116 -23.31 6.91 3.10
CA PHE A 116 -24.48 6.49 2.33
C PHE A 116 -25.79 7.01 2.94
N GLU A 117 -26.72 7.44 2.08
CA GLU A 117 -28.05 7.83 2.53
C GLU A 117 -28.78 6.65 3.18
N PRO A 118 -29.43 6.80 4.35
CA PRO A 118 -30.09 5.70 5.04
C PRO A 118 -31.15 4.97 4.20
N GLU A 119 -31.88 5.69 3.35
CA GLU A 119 -32.87 5.08 2.45
C GLU A 119 -32.22 4.27 1.34
N PHE A 120 -31.08 4.73 0.82
CA PHE A 120 -30.27 3.96 -0.13
C PHE A 120 -29.74 2.67 0.53
N VAL A 121 -29.20 2.76 1.74
CA VAL A 121 -28.72 1.59 2.53
C VAL A 121 -29.84 0.54 2.66
N LYS A 122 -31.03 0.96 3.10
CA LYS A 122 -32.20 0.08 3.25
C LYS A 122 -32.60 -0.56 1.92
N ALA A 123 -32.61 0.22 0.83
CA ALA A 123 -32.94 -0.29 -0.50
C ALA A 123 -31.95 -1.38 -0.96
N GLN A 124 -30.65 -1.20 -0.75
CA GLN A 124 -29.64 -2.20 -1.14
C GLN A 124 -29.75 -3.49 -0.31
N VAL A 125 -30.02 -3.38 0.99
CA VAL A 125 -30.23 -4.55 1.87
C VAL A 125 -31.51 -5.31 1.46
N ALA A 126 -32.59 -4.59 1.14
CA ALA A 126 -33.85 -5.20 0.69
C ALA A 126 -33.69 -5.91 -0.67
N LYS A 127 -32.98 -5.29 -1.63
CA LYS A 127 -32.65 -5.91 -2.93
C LYS A 127 -31.89 -7.22 -2.75
N LYS A 128 -30.88 -7.24 -1.86
CA LYS A 128 -30.14 -8.47 -1.53
C LYS A 128 -31.06 -9.56 -0.95
N ALA A 129 -31.89 -9.21 0.03
CA ALA A 129 -32.77 -10.18 0.70
C ALA A 129 -33.82 -10.80 -0.24
N ALA A 130 -34.13 -10.14 -1.37
CA ALA A 130 -35.03 -10.65 -2.39
C ALA A 130 -34.39 -11.67 -3.35
N VAL A 131 -33.07 -11.86 -3.31
CA VAL A 131 -32.35 -12.83 -4.16
C VAL A 131 -32.32 -14.20 -3.46
N PRO A 132 -32.88 -15.27 -4.07
CA PRO A 132 -32.82 -16.62 -3.51
C PRO A 132 -31.38 -17.13 -3.34
N ASP A 133 -31.12 -17.90 -2.28
CA ASP A 133 -29.84 -18.55 -2.04
C ASP A 133 -29.42 -19.42 -3.25
N GLY A 134 -28.27 -19.12 -3.85
CA GLY A 134 -27.69 -19.89 -4.95
C GLY A 134 -28.02 -19.40 -6.36
N GLU A 135 -28.87 -18.38 -6.53
CA GLU A 135 -29.16 -17.80 -7.84
C GLU A 135 -28.23 -16.62 -8.15
N THR A 136 -27.48 -16.73 -9.25
CA THR A 136 -26.75 -15.62 -9.88
C THR A 136 -27.26 -15.47 -11.31
N TYR A 137 -28.24 -14.57 -11.49
CA TYR A 137 -28.82 -14.13 -12.78
C TYR A 137 -29.83 -15.07 -13.47
N PRO A 138 -30.94 -14.56 -14.06
CA PRO A 138 -31.41 -13.17 -14.18
C PRO A 138 -32.47 -12.84 -13.11
N GLY A 139 -32.07 -12.73 -11.84
CA GLY A 139 -32.92 -12.25 -10.74
C GLY A 139 -32.86 -10.72 -10.56
N PRO A 140 -33.67 -10.13 -9.63
CA PRO A 140 -34.01 -8.70 -9.56
C PRO A 140 -32.79 -7.77 -9.55
N GLU A 141 -32.96 -6.51 -9.99
CA GLU A 141 -31.89 -5.49 -10.06
C GLU A 141 -30.88 -5.65 -8.93
N GLY A 142 -29.65 -6.06 -9.29
CA GLY A 142 -28.57 -6.26 -8.33
C GLY A 142 -28.25 -4.97 -7.55
N SER A 143 -27.32 -5.06 -6.60
CA SER A 143 -26.88 -3.87 -5.88
C SER A 143 -26.47 -2.76 -6.85
N GLU A 144 -26.84 -1.53 -6.53
CA GLU A 144 -26.58 -0.35 -7.36
C GLU A 144 -25.14 0.16 -7.24
N PHE A 145 -24.33 -0.48 -6.40
CA PHE A 145 -22.91 -0.18 -6.29
C PHE A 145 -22.21 -0.46 -7.62
N TYR A 146 -21.36 0.50 -8.01
CA TYR A 146 -20.32 0.25 -8.98
C TYR A 146 -19.21 -0.61 -8.33
N ASP A 147 -18.02 -0.64 -8.93
CA ASP A 147 -16.91 -1.51 -8.51
C ASP A 147 -16.32 -1.19 -7.12
N MET A 148 -16.34 0.08 -6.67
CA MET A 148 -15.79 0.50 -5.39
C MET A 148 -16.67 1.53 -4.68
N THR A 149 -16.67 1.47 -3.36
CA THR A 149 -17.42 2.36 -2.46
C THR A 149 -16.53 3.17 -1.53
N ALA A 150 -15.23 2.87 -1.49
CA ALA A 150 -14.27 3.57 -0.65
C ALA A 150 -13.08 4.11 -1.42
N TRP A 151 -12.74 5.36 -1.17
CA TRP A 151 -11.47 5.97 -1.53
C TRP A 151 -11.13 7.03 -0.48
N SER A 152 -9.87 7.11 -0.10
CA SER A 152 -9.39 8.16 0.81
C SER A 152 -7.88 8.25 0.67
N ILE A 153 -7.36 9.36 0.15
CA ILE A 153 -5.91 9.54 -0.06
C ILE A 153 -5.09 9.26 1.21
N PRO A 154 -5.50 9.72 2.41
CA PRO A 154 -4.77 9.42 3.64
C PRO A 154 -4.69 7.91 3.93
N LEU A 155 -5.81 7.20 3.84
CA LEU A 155 -5.87 5.75 4.08
C LEU A 155 -5.10 4.98 3.01
N ALA A 156 -5.26 5.34 1.74
CA ALA A 156 -4.62 4.72 0.60
C ALA A 156 -3.08 4.82 0.64
N ASN A 157 -2.55 5.91 1.21
CA ASN A 157 -1.11 6.08 1.43
C ASN A 157 -0.61 5.48 2.75
N GLY A 158 -1.49 4.92 3.58
CA GLY A 158 -1.14 4.37 4.91
C GLY A 158 -0.77 5.43 5.95
N LEU A 159 -1.10 6.70 5.71
CA LEU A 159 -0.72 7.83 6.56
C LEU A 159 -1.60 7.93 7.81
N LYS A 160 -1.03 8.46 8.90
CA LYS A 160 -1.83 8.91 10.04
C LYS A 160 -2.51 10.21 9.65
N ALA A 161 -3.80 10.34 9.93
CA ALA A 161 -4.56 11.48 9.44
C ALA A 161 -5.71 11.90 10.36
N TRP A 162 -6.01 13.19 10.30
CA TRP A 162 -7.06 13.85 11.06
C TRP A 162 -7.78 14.87 10.20
N TRP A 163 -9.10 14.97 10.37
CA TRP A 163 -9.86 16.09 9.84
C TRP A 163 -10.24 17.00 11.00
N CYS A 164 -10.31 18.31 10.74
CA CYS A 164 -10.35 19.31 11.80
C CYS A 164 -11.50 20.30 11.57
N GLU A 165 -12.15 20.68 12.66
CA GLU A 165 -13.25 21.66 12.67
C GLU A 165 -12.79 23.12 12.56
N SER A 166 -11.48 23.35 12.64
CA SER A 166 -10.85 24.65 12.56
C SER A 166 -9.49 24.56 11.88
N ARG A 167 -8.93 25.72 11.54
CA ARG A 167 -7.66 25.85 10.81
C ARG A 167 -6.76 26.96 11.40
N PRO A 168 -6.23 26.80 12.63
CA PRO A 168 -5.25 27.74 13.18
C PRO A 168 -4.06 27.93 12.22
N GLU A 169 -3.35 29.03 12.36
CA GLU A 169 -2.12 29.27 11.59
C GLU A 169 -1.10 28.15 11.88
N VAL A 170 -0.50 27.63 10.83
CA VAL A 170 0.52 26.56 10.93
C VAL A 170 1.90 27.15 10.64
N PRO A 171 2.95 26.70 11.33
CA PRO A 171 4.31 27.15 11.04
C PRO A 171 4.69 26.91 9.57
N MET A 172 5.21 27.94 8.92
CA MET A 172 5.78 27.84 7.58
C MET A 172 7.18 27.24 7.66
N GLY A 173 7.34 26.01 7.17
CA GLY A 173 8.60 25.45 6.70
C GLY A 173 9.76 25.30 7.69
N GLY A 174 10.38 24.12 7.65
CA GLY A 174 11.77 23.91 8.03
C GLY A 174 12.41 22.99 7.00
N THR A 175 13.67 23.21 6.64
CA THR A 175 14.46 22.21 5.93
C THR A 175 15.26 21.43 6.97
N ARG A 176 15.08 20.10 6.99
CA ARG A 176 15.92 19.25 7.82
C ARG A 176 17.31 19.21 7.21
N ALA A 177 18.32 19.66 7.96
CA ALA A 177 19.72 19.54 7.56
C ALA A 177 20.09 18.05 7.41
N GLN A 178 20.72 17.70 6.30
CA GLN A 178 21.35 16.38 6.15
C GLN A 178 22.63 16.35 6.99
N ALA A 179 22.77 15.35 7.84
CA ALA A 179 24.02 15.10 8.54
C ALA A 179 24.99 14.43 7.55
N GLY A 180 26.00 15.18 7.10
CA GLY A 180 27.17 14.60 6.45
C GLY A 180 28.07 13.92 7.49
N GLY A 181 28.82 12.90 7.06
CA GLY A 181 29.82 12.25 7.89
C GLY A 181 30.76 11.35 7.09
N VAL A 182 31.92 11.05 7.66
CA VAL A 182 32.92 10.12 7.10
C VAL A 182 32.69 8.75 7.74
N SER A 183 32.64 7.70 6.92
CA SER A 183 32.54 6.31 7.35
C SER A 183 33.94 5.69 7.46
N THR A 184 34.18 4.86 8.48
CA THR A 184 35.38 3.99 8.55
C THR A 184 35.04 2.50 8.46
N VAL A 185 33.77 2.12 8.67
CA VAL A 185 33.31 0.71 8.71
C VAL A 185 32.30 0.40 7.61
N GLY A 186 31.46 1.37 7.26
CA GLY A 186 30.43 1.21 6.24
C GLY A 186 29.24 2.13 6.46
N PHE A 187 28.11 1.78 5.88
CA PHE A 187 26.90 2.59 5.94
C PHE A 187 25.70 1.77 6.42
N VAL A 188 24.80 2.41 7.16
CA VAL A 188 23.44 1.94 7.39
C VAL A 188 22.48 2.76 6.54
N LEU A 189 21.53 2.10 5.88
CA LEU A 189 20.36 2.75 5.30
C LEU A 189 19.13 2.29 6.11
N PRO A 190 18.58 3.14 7.01
CA PRO A 190 17.38 2.81 7.76
C PRO A 190 16.18 2.62 6.82
N TYR A 191 15.40 1.56 7.02
CA TYR A 191 14.24 1.29 6.16
C TYR A 191 12.95 1.86 6.78
N PHE A 192 12.40 2.91 6.17
CA PHE A 192 11.15 3.54 6.60
C PHE A 192 10.11 3.68 5.47
N ASP A 193 10.55 3.77 4.21
CA ASP A 193 9.65 3.92 3.07
C ASP A 193 10.13 3.21 1.81
N GLN A 194 9.24 3.05 0.83
CA GLN A 194 9.50 2.32 -0.42
C GLN A 194 10.77 2.79 -1.16
N GLU A 195 11.12 4.08 -1.07
CA GLU A 195 12.31 4.63 -1.70
C GLU A 195 13.61 4.04 -1.15
N ASP A 196 13.61 3.57 0.10
CA ASP A 196 14.78 2.96 0.74
C ASP A 196 15.11 1.60 0.14
N VAL A 197 14.10 0.73 -0.04
CA VAL A 197 14.32 -0.59 -0.66
C VAL A 197 14.59 -0.49 -2.16
N LEU A 198 14.04 0.53 -2.84
CA LEU A 198 14.35 0.82 -4.23
C LEU A 198 15.82 1.27 -4.41
N ALA A 199 16.29 2.17 -3.54
CA ALA A 199 17.71 2.56 -3.51
C ALA A 199 18.63 1.35 -3.27
N VAL A 200 18.23 0.44 -2.39
CA VAL A 200 18.97 -0.80 -2.13
C VAL A 200 18.99 -1.68 -3.37
N ALA A 201 17.86 -1.87 -4.07
CA ALA A 201 17.82 -2.65 -5.30
C ALA A 201 18.72 -2.08 -6.40
N GLU A 202 18.73 -0.75 -6.59
CA GLU A 202 19.65 -0.06 -7.51
C GLU A 202 21.12 -0.28 -7.10
N ALA A 203 21.44 -0.12 -5.81
CA ALA A 203 22.79 -0.36 -5.29
C ALA A 203 23.25 -1.80 -5.55
N LEU A 204 22.42 -2.81 -5.23
CA LEU A 204 22.70 -4.22 -5.51
C LEU A 204 22.88 -4.49 -7.01
N ALA A 205 22.10 -3.82 -7.87
CA ALA A 205 22.23 -3.94 -9.31
C ALA A 205 23.57 -3.40 -9.85
N SER A 206 24.15 -2.40 -9.18
CA SER A 206 25.46 -1.81 -9.49
C SER A 206 26.67 -2.59 -8.94
N GLY A 207 26.41 -3.71 -8.24
CA GLY A 207 27.42 -4.60 -7.66
C GLY A 207 27.76 -4.32 -6.19
N VAL A 208 27.07 -3.37 -5.54
CA VAL A 208 27.19 -3.18 -4.08
C VAL A 208 26.63 -4.42 -3.38
N ARG A 209 27.31 -4.89 -2.34
CA ARG A 209 26.88 -5.98 -1.47
C ARG A 209 26.33 -5.42 -0.18
N GLY A 210 25.16 -5.90 0.23
CA GLY A 210 24.50 -5.47 1.46
C GLY A 210 23.91 -6.64 2.25
N SER A 211 23.62 -6.38 3.51
CA SER A 211 22.82 -7.24 4.37
C SER A 211 21.69 -6.44 4.98
N LEU A 212 20.70 -7.11 5.55
CA LEU A 212 19.58 -6.51 6.23
C LEU A 212 19.46 -7.05 7.65
N THR A 213 19.14 -6.18 8.60
CA THR A 213 18.98 -6.56 10.01
C THR A 213 17.67 -7.31 10.25
N THR A 214 17.75 -8.48 10.88
CA THR A 214 16.56 -9.29 11.26
C THR A 214 16.05 -8.98 12.67
N LYS A 215 16.79 -8.15 13.42
CA LYS A 215 16.42 -7.56 14.70
C LYS A 215 16.89 -6.10 14.76
N PRO A 216 16.31 -5.26 15.64
CA PRO A 216 16.81 -3.91 15.83
C PRO A 216 18.26 -3.95 16.34
N ILE A 217 19.08 -3.02 15.85
CA ILE A 217 20.48 -2.86 16.29
C ILE A 217 20.68 -1.48 16.92
N GLN A 218 21.64 -1.38 17.84
CA GLN A 218 22.00 -0.12 18.46
C GLN A 218 23.51 0.10 18.33
N VAL A 219 23.89 1.20 17.68
CA VAL A 219 25.28 1.56 17.43
C VAL A 219 25.43 3.09 17.40
N GLU A 220 26.46 3.62 18.04
CA GLU A 220 26.78 5.06 18.09
C GLU A 220 25.65 5.93 18.67
N GLY A 221 24.97 5.42 19.70
CA GLY A 221 23.84 6.07 20.36
C GLY A 221 22.56 6.10 19.53
N LYS A 222 22.51 5.39 18.38
CA LYS A 222 21.35 5.35 17.49
C LYS A 222 20.76 3.95 17.45
N VAL A 223 19.43 3.88 17.48
CA VAL A 223 18.67 2.64 17.27
C VAL A 223 18.22 2.60 15.81
N TYR A 224 18.54 1.50 15.15
CA TYR A 224 18.10 1.20 13.79
C TYR A 224 17.05 0.09 13.84
N PRO A 225 15.86 0.29 13.25
CA PRO A 225 14.79 -0.70 13.30
C PRO A 225 15.17 -1.98 12.55
N THR A 226 14.49 -3.08 12.86
CA THR A 226 14.49 -4.29 12.03
C THR A 226 14.20 -3.93 10.57
N GLY A 227 14.94 -4.54 9.64
CA GLY A 227 14.83 -4.24 8.23
C GLY A 227 15.80 -3.17 7.75
N SER A 228 16.60 -2.56 8.63
CA SER A 228 17.65 -1.62 8.21
C SER A 228 18.74 -2.33 7.41
N PHE A 229 19.22 -1.68 6.35
CA PHE A 229 20.22 -2.22 5.43
C PHE A 229 21.64 -1.81 5.86
N LEU A 230 22.59 -2.73 5.72
CA LEU A 230 23.99 -2.58 6.11
C LEU A 230 24.89 -2.79 4.89
N PHE A 231 25.84 -1.89 4.70
CA PHE A 231 26.81 -1.90 3.60
C PHE A 231 28.22 -1.73 4.16
N LEU A 232 28.82 -2.85 4.57
CA LEU A 232 30.12 -2.88 5.22
C LEU A 232 31.26 -2.85 4.20
N ALA A 233 32.31 -2.10 4.50
CA ALA A 233 33.45 -1.90 3.60
C ALA A 233 34.24 -3.19 3.35
N ASP A 234 34.40 -4.04 4.37
CA ASP A 234 35.08 -5.34 4.29
C ASP A 234 34.40 -6.34 3.33
N ARG A 235 33.10 -6.13 3.05
CA ARG A 235 32.28 -6.94 2.16
C ARG A 235 32.06 -6.29 0.80
N ASN A 236 32.76 -5.22 0.47
CA ASN A 236 32.60 -4.49 -0.77
C ASN A 236 33.95 -4.17 -1.42
N ASP A 237 33.93 -3.96 -2.73
CA ASP A 237 35.12 -3.53 -3.48
C ASP A 237 35.27 -2.00 -3.40
N GLU A 238 36.48 -1.50 -3.69
CA GLU A 238 36.73 -0.05 -3.72
C GLU A 238 35.73 0.68 -4.63
N GLY A 239 35.21 1.82 -4.16
CA GLY A 239 34.26 2.66 -4.89
C GLY A 239 32.80 2.29 -4.73
N TYR A 240 32.47 1.29 -3.89
CA TYR A 240 31.08 0.94 -3.58
C TYR A 240 30.31 2.11 -2.92
N GLU A 241 30.99 2.98 -2.17
CA GLU A 241 30.38 4.11 -1.48
C GLU A 241 29.78 5.10 -2.46
N ALA A 242 30.46 5.34 -3.59
CA ALA A 242 29.99 6.26 -4.62
C ALA A 242 28.70 5.71 -5.28
N LYS A 243 28.68 4.41 -5.59
CA LYS A 243 27.51 3.72 -6.16
C LYS A 243 26.33 3.71 -5.17
N LEU A 244 26.59 3.41 -3.91
CA LEU A 244 25.57 3.42 -2.85
C LEU A 244 24.98 4.82 -2.65
N LYS A 245 25.83 5.85 -2.59
CA LYS A 245 25.38 7.25 -2.44
C LYS A 245 24.60 7.72 -3.67
N GLN A 246 25.02 7.33 -4.87
CA GLN A 246 24.29 7.61 -6.10
C GLN A 246 22.88 6.99 -6.05
N ALA A 247 22.77 5.69 -5.77
CA ALA A 247 21.48 5.02 -5.66
C ALA A 247 20.58 5.63 -4.57
N ALA A 248 21.14 5.94 -3.40
CA ALA A 248 20.41 6.64 -2.34
C ALA A 248 19.90 8.01 -2.81
N GLN A 249 20.72 8.77 -3.53
CA GLN A 249 20.35 10.08 -4.06
C GLN A 249 19.27 9.99 -5.15
N SER A 250 19.34 9.01 -6.07
CA SER A 250 18.34 8.78 -7.14
C SER A 250 16.93 8.61 -6.58
N HIS A 251 16.81 8.00 -5.41
CA HIS A 251 15.52 7.73 -4.75
C HIS A 251 15.22 8.67 -3.56
N GLY A 252 16.11 9.61 -3.24
CA GLY A 252 15.95 10.48 -2.06
C GLY A 252 16.04 9.74 -0.72
N ALA A 253 16.69 8.58 -0.69
CA ALA A 253 17.02 7.83 0.53
C ALA A 253 18.27 8.41 1.21
N GLN A 254 18.46 8.08 2.48
CA GLN A 254 19.57 8.60 3.29
C GLN A 254 20.40 7.46 3.89
N THR A 255 21.69 7.51 3.62
CA THR A 255 22.67 6.64 4.28
C THR A 255 23.26 7.33 5.50
N VAL A 256 23.54 6.55 6.53
CA VAL A 256 24.19 6.98 7.77
C VAL A 256 25.56 6.30 7.81
N PRO A 257 26.67 7.06 7.84
CA PRO A 257 28.00 6.48 7.97
C PRO A 257 28.16 5.82 9.34
N LEU A 258 28.89 4.71 9.38
CA LEU A 258 29.32 4.02 10.59
C LEU A 258 30.83 4.18 10.77
N THR A 259 31.23 4.48 12.00
CA THR A 259 32.61 4.48 12.45
C THR A 259 32.99 3.22 13.23
N THR A 260 32.00 2.44 13.67
CA THR A 260 32.19 1.16 14.37
C THR A 260 31.12 0.12 13.97
N ALA A 261 31.48 -1.17 14.01
CA ALA A 261 30.54 -2.30 13.91
C ALA A 261 30.16 -2.87 15.29
N TYR A 262 30.74 -2.34 16.37
CA TYR A 262 30.46 -2.79 17.73
C TYR A 262 29.15 -2.17 18.23
N PRO A 263 28.21 -2.97 18.78
CA PRO A 263 26.97 -2.44 19.31
C PRO A 263 27.19 -1.72 20.65
N ASP A 264 26.32 -0.75 20.96
CA ASP A 264 26.36 -0.03 22.24
C ASP A 264 25.92 -0.92 23.43
N ALA A 265 25.11 -1.94 23.15
CA ALA A 265 24.58 -2.89 24.13
C ALA A 265 24.81 -4.34 23.67
N GLU A 266 24.96 -5.27 24.63
CA GLU A 266 25.28 -6.70 24.39
C GLU A 266 24.11 -7.49 23.78
N ARG A 267 23.69 -7.18 22.55
CA ARG A 267 22.72 -8.03 21.84
C ARG A 267 22.99 -8.18 20.36
N PHE A 268 22.82 -7.13 19.55
CA PHE A 268 22.91 -7.23 18.09
C PHE A 268 23.53 -5.95 17.52
N GLY A 269 24.48 -6.12 16.61
CA GLY A 269 25.20 -5.03 15.92
C GLY A 269 25.45 -5.38 14.44
N PRO A 270 26.05 -4.46 13.67
CA PRO A 270 26.29 -4.65 12.23
C PRO A 270 27.04 -5.94 11.84
N GLY A 271 27.87 -6.49 12.74
CA GLY A 271 28.61 -7.75 12.52
C GLY A 271 28.01 -9.01 13.16
N SER A 272 26.82 -8.92 13.78
CA SER A 272 26.18 -10.06 14.45
C SER A 272 25.51 -11.05 13.48
N ASP A 273 25.03 -12.19 14.00
CA ASP A 273 24.23 -13.19 13.27
C ASP A 273 22.78 -12.72 13.00
N ALA A 274 22.36 -11.58 13.55
CA ALA A 274 21.05 -10.97 13.32
C ALA A 274 20.99 -10.16 12.01
N VAL A 275 21.62 -10.68 10.95
CA VAL A 275 21.61 -10.10 9.61
C VAL A 275 21.38 -11.17 8.54
N ALA A 276 20.60 -10.83 7.52
CA ALA A 276 20.39 -11.64 6.32
C ALA A 276 21.18 -11.02 5.14
N LEU A 277 21.92 -11.84 4.38
CA LEU A 277 22.62 -11.36 3.19
C LEU A 277 21.63 -11.10 2.06
N LEU A 278 21.71 -9.94 1.41
CA LEU A 278 20.80 -9.59 0.33
C LEU A 278 21.25 -10.24 -0.98
N LYS A 279 20.32 -10.91 -1.65
CA LYS A 279 20.50 -11.35 -3.03
C LYS A 279 20.11 -10.22 -3.98
N ARG A 280 20.86 -10.07 -5.07
CA ARG A 280 20.49 -9.13 -6.14
C ARG A 280 19.18 -9.59 -6.81
N PRO A 281 18.11 -8.80 -6.78
CA PRO A 281 16.84 -9.20 -7.35
C PRO A 281 16.90 -9.20 -8.88
N LYS A 282 16.29 -10.22 -9.50
CA LYS A 282 16.00 -10.33 -10.93
C LYS A 282 14.54 -10.70 -11.08
N VAL A 283 13.72 -9.73 -11.46
CA VAL A 283 12.25 -9.87 -11.48
C VAL A 283 11.76 -10.17 -12.90
N ALA A 284 10.93 -11.20 -13.02
CA ALA A 284 10.05 -11.40 -14.18
C ALA A 284 8.59 -11.17 -13.80
N ILE A 285 7.79 -10.69 -14.74
CA ILE A 285 6.35 -10.50 -14.56
C ILE A 285 5.62 -11.22 -15.68
N VAL A 286 4.66 -12.07 -15.33
CA VAL A 286 3.84 -12.77 -16.31
C VAL A 286 2.84 -11.79 -16.93
N MET A 287 2.95 -11.54 -18.23
CA MET A 287 2.14 -10.56 -18.97
C MET A 287 1.62 -11.13 -20.29
N GLY A 288 0.55 -10.54 -20.81
CA GLY A 288 0.05 -10.81 -22.16
C GLY A 288 -0.75 -12.11 -22.30
N THR A 289 -1.23 -12.70 -21.19
CA THR A 289 -2.18 -13.82 -21.26
C THR A 289 -3.59 -13.28 -21.40
N ARG A 290 -4.48 -14.02 -22.09
CA ARG A 290 -5.89 -13.59 -22.25
C ARG A 290 -6.57 -13.29 -20.90
N GLY A 291 -6.14 -13.95 -19.83
CA GLY A 291 -6.72 -13.80 -18.49
C GLY A 291 -6.24 -12.58 -17.71
N ASN A 292 -5.14 -11.90 -18.11
CA ASN A 292 -4.52 -10.85 -17.29
C ASN A 292 -4.26 -9.52 -18.02
N LEU A 293 -4.87 -9.32 -19.20
CA LEU A 293 -4.63 -8.12 -20.01
C LEU A 293 -5.03 -6.82 -19.27
N ALA A 294 -6.12 -6.85 -18.51
CA ALA A 294 -6.59 -5.70 -17.74
C ALA A 294 -5.75 -5.48 -16.47
N ASP A 295 -5.31 -6.56 -15.81
CA ASP A 295 -4.62 -6.50 -14.51
C ASP A 295 -3.11 -6.20 -14.65
N SER A 296 -2.48 -6.49 -15.80
CA SER A 296 -1.03 -6.27 -15.99
C SER A 296 -0.63 -4.79 -16.12
N GLY A 297 -1.57 -3.90 -16.46
CA GLY A 297 -1.27 -2.51 -16.77
C GLY A 297 -0.78 -1.70 -15.57
N ALA A 298 -1.41 -1.89 -14.41
CA ALA A 298 -1.07 -1.12 -13.22
C ALA A 298 0.29 -1.53 -12.65
N ILE A 299 0.58 -2.82 -12.54
CA ILE A 299 1.90 -3.30 -12.13
C ILE A 299 3.00 -2.89 -13.11
N TRP A 300 2.75 -2.92 -14.42
CA TRP A 300 3.71 -2.42 -15.41
C TRP A 300 4.01 -0.94 -15.19
N TYR A 301 2.97 -0.10 -15.07
CA TYR A 301 3.12 1.33 -14.78
C TYR A 301 3.91 1.56 -13.49
N LEU A 302 3.61 0.82 -12.42
CA LEU A 302 4.33 0.96 -11.16
C LEU A 302 5.81 0.60 -11.30
N PHE A 303 6.14 -0.54 -11.91
CA PHE A 303 7.53 -0.96 -12.05
C PHE A 303 8.34 0.00 -12.94
N ASP A 304 7.77 0.45 -14.05
CA ASP A 304 8.46 1.28 -15.04
C ASP A 304 8.51 2.76 -14.64
N GLN A 305 7.37 3.35 -14.27
CA GLN A 305 7.19 4.79 -14.11
C GLN A 305 7.27 5.28 -12.65
N VAL A 306 6.98 4.42 -11.67
CA VAL A 306 6.94 4.82 -10.25
C VAL A 306 8.14 4.29 -9.48
N PHE A 307 8.47 3.02 -9.65
CA PHE A 307 9.55 2.33 -8.95
C PHE A 307 10.87 2.42 -9.71
N HIS A 308 10.82 2.63 -11.03
CA HIS A 308 11.97 2.56 -11.92
C HIS A 308 12.79 1.27 -11.74
N LEU A 309 12.08 0.16 -11.50
CA LEU A 309 12.66 -1.15 -11.25
C LEU A 309 12.64 -1.98 -12.54
N PRO A 310 13.80 -2.42 -13.05
CA PRO A 310 13.84 -3.25 -14.25
C PRO A 310 13.17 -4.60 -14.00
N PHE A 311 12.35 -5.04 -14.96
CA PHE A 311 11.73 -6.36 -14.97
C PHE A 311 11.74 -6.95 -16.38
N THR A 312 11.61 -8.27 -16.50
CA THR A 312 11.37 -8.92 -17.80
C THR A 312 9.91 -9.34 -17.93
N PRO A 313 9.15 -8.87 -18.92
CA PRO A 313 7.85 -9.44 -19.23
C PRO A 313 8.04 -10.85 -19.83
N VAL A 314 7.33 -11.84 -19.29
CA VAL A 314 7.33 -13.22 -19.79
C VAL A 314 5.89 -13.68 -20.02
N ASP A 315 5.66 -14.58 -20.95
CA ASP A 315 4.35 -15.20 -21.11
C ASP A 315 4.17 -16.37 -20.12
N GLN A 316 2.95 -16.83 -19.90
CA GLN A 316 2.67 -17.89 -18.93
C GLN A 316 3.31 -19.25 -19.27
N SER A 317 3.61 -19.54 -20.54
CA SER A 317 4.31 -20.78 -20.90
C SER A 317 5.75 -20.81 -20.37
N PHE A 318 6.34 -19.65 -20.07
CA PHE A 318 7.65 -19.54 -19.42
C PHE A 318 7.71 -20.26 -18.07
N LEU A 319 6.58 -20.43 -17.37
CA LEU A 319 6.50 -21.18 -16.10
C LEU A 319 6.85 -22.68 -16.25
N ASN A 320 6.93 -23.19 -17.48
CA ASN A 320 7.39 -24.55 -17.79
C ASN A 320 8.81 -24.59 -18.40
N SER A 321 9.50 -23.45 -18.43
CA SER A 321 10.83 -23.29 -19.02
C SER A 321 11.92 -23.84 -18.09
N PRO A 322 13.03 -24.41 -18.61
CA PRO A 322 14.23 -24.67 -17.80
C PRO A 322 14.94 -23.38 -17.35
N ASP A 323 14.60 -22.22 -17.92
CA ASP A 323 15.28 -20.94 -17.69
C ASP A 323 14.75 -20.15 -16.49
N LEU A 324 13.86 -20.72 -15.66
CA LEU A 324 13.28 -20.05 -14.48
C LEU A 324 14.36 -19.51 -13.53
N ASN A 325 15.47 -20.24 -13.39
CA ASN A 325 16.63 -19.86 -12.56
C ASN A 325 17.34 -18.57 -13.00
N LYS A 326 17.00 -17.98 -14.16
CA LYS A 326 17.47 -16.65 -14.55
C LYS A 326 16.88 -15.55 -13.66
N TYR A 327 15.75 -15.83 -13.00
CA TYR A 327 15.01 -14.90 -12.16
C TYR A 327 14.99 -15.37 -10.71
N THR A 328 15.13 -14.41 -9.80
CA THR A 328 14.96 -14.66 -8.37
C THR A 328 13.49 -14.59 -7.98
N THR A 329 12.72 -13.78 -8.70
CA THR A 329 11.32 -13.49 -8.38
C THR A 329 10.48 -13.53 -9.65
N ILE A 330 9.32 -14.18 -9.59
CA ILE A 330 8.32 -14.17 -10.65
C ILE A 330 7.00 -13.63 -10.08
N ILE A 331 6.48 -12.56 -10.66
CA ILE A 331 5.19 -11.97 -10.27
C ILE A 331 4.10 -12.50 -11.22
N LEU A 332 3.00 -12.93 -10.62
CA LEU A 332 1.84 -13.58 -11.22
C LEU A 332 0.60 -12.70 -10.97
N PRO A 333 0.27 -11.76 -11.88
CA PRO A 333 -0.94 -10.96 -11.79
C PRO A 333 -2.22 -11.82 -11.82
N ARG A 334 -3.36 -11.21 -11.47
CA ARG A 334 -4.67 -11.87 -11.54
C ARG A 334 -4.90 -12.49 -12.92
N GLY A 335 -5.53 -13.66 -12.95
CA GLY A 335 -5.79 -14.40 -14.19
C GLY A 335 -4.61 -15.20 -14.74
N THR A 336 -3.48 -15.25 -14.02
CA THR A 336 -2.37 -16.17 -14.31
C THR A 336 -2.50 -17.48 -13.51
N SER A 337 -1.99 -18.58 -14.07
CA SER A 337 -1.87 -19.85 -13.37
C SER A 337 -0.50 -20.49 -13.56
N ALA A 338 -0.01 -21.12 -12.49
CA ALA A 338 1.25 -21.86 -12.49
C ALA A 338 0.99 -23.33 -12.15
N PRO A 339 1.81 -24.26 -12.66
CA PRO A 339 1.67 -25.67 -12.32
C PRO A 339 2.12 -25.91 -10.86
N SER A 340 1.34 -26.67 -10.10
CA SER A 340 1.67 -27.03 -8.71
C SER A 340 2.74 -28.10 -8.57
N LYS A 341 3.25 -28.62 -9.70
CA LYS A 341 4.29 -29.65 -9.80
C LYS A 341 5.21 -29.37 -10.98
N GLY A 342 6.41 -29.96 -10.97
CA GLY A 342 7.41 -29.80 -12.02
C GLY A 342 8.22 -28.51 -11.88
N LYS A 343 8.75 -28.00 -13.00
CA LYS A 343 9.84 -27.00 -12.98
C LYS A 343 9.55 -25.74 -12.18
N PHE A 344 8.32 -25.22 -12.19
CA PHE A 344 7.95 -24.07 -11.39
C PHE A 344 8.01 -24.37 -9.88
N ALA A 345 7.43 -25.51 -9.47
CA ALA A 345 7.49 -25.96 -8.08
C ALA A 345 8.94 -26.27 -7.65
N ASP A 346 9.76 -26.83 -8.54
CA ASP A 346 11.18 -27.10 -8.28
C ASP A 346 11.98 -25.81 -8.13
N TRP A 347 11.75 -24.81 -9.00
CA TRP A 347 12.37 -23.48 -8.91
C TRP A 347 11.99 -22.77 -7.60
N LEU A 348 10.70 -22.81 -7.25
CA LEU A 348 10.21 -22.27 -5.99
C LEU A 348 10.89 -22.95 -4.80
N ALA A 349 10.92 -24.29 -4.78
CA ALA A 349 11.58 -25.09 -3.75
C ALA A 349 13.09 -24.81 -3.63
N ALA A 350 13.75 -24.42 -4.72
CA ALA A 350 15.17 -24.09 -4.78
C ALA A 350 15.51 -22.65 -4.35
N GLY A 351 14.55 -21.89 -3.84
CA GLY A 351 14.77 -20.51 -3.35
C GLY A 351 14.29 -19.41 -4.28
N GLY A 352 13.43 -19.74 -5.25
CA GLY A 352 12.67 -18.75 -6.00
C GLY A 352 11.57 -18.09 -5.14
N THR A 353 11.15 -16.89 -5.52
CA THR A 353 10.00 -16.21 -4.89
C THR A 353 8.90 -15.97 -5.91
N ALA A 354 7.74 -16.60 -5.71
CA ALA A 354 6.54 -16.33 -6.50
C ALA A 354 5.64 -15.34 -5.77
N VAL A 355 5.25 -14.25 -6.44
CA VAL A 355 4.33 -13.24 -5.89
C VAL A 355 3.03 -13.28 -6.67
N VAL A 356 1.94 -13.69 -6.04
CA VAL A 356 0.64 -13.89 -6.69
C VAL A 356 -0.33 -12.79 -6.27
N LEU A 357 -0.92 -12.10 -7.24
CA LEU A 357 -1.80 -10.97 -7.02
C LEU A 357 -3.24 -11.35 -7.34
N GLY A 358 -4.12 -11.31 -6.35
CA GLY A 358 -5.50 -11.75 -6.48
C GLY A 358 -5.69 -13.24 -6.17
N ASN A 359 -6.92 -13.72 -6.30
CA ASN A 359 -7.31 -15.04 -5.81
C ASN A 359 -6.82 -16.22 -6.71
N PRO A 360 -5.83 -17.03 -6.30
CA PRO A 360 -5.27 -18.07 -7.14
C PRO A 360 -5.81 -19.45 -6.76
N GLY A 361 -6.92 -19.85 -7.38
CA GLY A 361 -7.52 -21.18 -7.15
C GLY A 361 -6.57 -22.36 -7.47
N TRP A 362 -5.50 -22.14 -8.25
CA TRP A 362 -4.47 -23.15 -8.53
C TRP A 362 -3.45 -23.33 -7.40
N ALA A 363 -3.29 -22.34 -6.51
CA ALA A 363 -2.31 -22.35 -5.45
C ALA A 363 -2.90 -22.78 -4.10
N ILE A 364 -4.21 -22.61 -3.92
CA ILE A 364 -4.92 -22.83 -2.66
C ILE A 364 -5.63 -24.18 -2.68
N GLY A 365 -5.52 -24.94 -1.59
CA GLY A 365 -6.17 -26.24 -1.40
C GLY A 365 -5.20 -27.29 -0.85
N SER A 366 -5.74 -28.36 -0.27
CA SER A 366 -4.95 -29.39 0.43
C SER A 366 -3.90 -30.10 -0.44
N ASP A 367 -4.16 -30.18 -1.75
CA ASP A 367 -3.25 -30.81 -2.73
C ASP A 367 -2.40 -29.79 -3.52
N ASN A 368 -2.50 -28.50 -3.17
CA ASN A 368 -1.77 -27.41 -3.82
C ASN A 368 -0.64 -26.89 -2.89
N PHE A 369 -0.17 -25.66 -3.12
CA PHE A 369 0.94 -25.10 -2.35
C PHE A 369 0.53 -24.63 -0.96
N ALA A 370 -0.63 -23.97 -0.84
CA ALA A 370 -1.09 -23.33 0.39
C ALA A 370 -2.40 -23.98 0.88
N ASP A 371 -2.37 -24.52 2.09
CA ASP A 371 -3.54 -25.13 2.75
C ASP A 371 -4.37 -24.07 3.48
N LEU A 372 -5.01 -23.20 2.70
CA LEU A 372 -5.96 -22.18 3.17
C LEU A 372 -7.40 -22.66 2.97
N ASP A 373 -8.27 -22.32 3.92
CA ASP A 373 -9.72 -22.41 3.76
C ASP A 373 -10.25 -21.17 3.06
N THR A 374 -11.36 -21.34 2.32
CA THR A 374 -12.08 -20.25 1.68
C THR A 374 -13.50 -20.17 2.20
N ILE A 375 -13.87 -19.04 2.80
CA ILE A 375 -15.25 -18.74 3.18
C ILE A 375 -15.87 -17.88 2.09
N LYS A 376 -16.97 -18.37 1.50
CA LYS A 376 -17.76 -17.63 0.53
C LYS A 376 -18.88 -16.86 1.24
N GLY A 377 -18.94 -15.55 1.03
CA GLY A 377 -20.00 -14.70 1.53
C GLY A 377 -21.34 -15.00 0.87
N LYS A 378 -22.44 -14.84 1.62
CA LYS A 378 -23.81 -14.93 1.09
C LYS A 378 -24.25 -13.60 0.48
N PHE A 379 -23.50 -13.10 -0.48
CA PHE A 379 -23.78 -11.89 -1.24
C PHE A 379 -23.05 -11.98 -2.59
N ARG A 380 -23.53 -11.23 -3.59
CA ARG A 380 -22.94 -11.26 -4.93
C ARG A 380 -21.47 -10.82 -4.92
N GLU A 381 -21.21 -9.67 -4.30
CA GLU A 381 -19.87 -9.12 -4.14
C GLU A 381 -19.86 -8.05 -3.04
N LEU A 382 -18.71 -7.91 -2.40
CA LEU A 382 -18.35 -6.74 -1.62
C LEU A 382 -17.85 -5.67 -2.59
N PRO A 383 -18.48 -4.49 -2.67
CA PRO A 383 -18.12 -3.47 -3.63
C PRO A 383 -16.98 -2.60 -3.08
N GLY A 384 -15.73 -3.01 -3.36
CA GLY A 384 -14.49 -2.28 -3.06
C GLY A 384 -14.53 -1.35 -1.85
N SER A 385 -14.25 -1.90 -0.67
CA SER A 385 -14.27 -1.18 0.62
C SER A 385 -12.90 -1.24 1.30
N LEU A 386 -12.64 -0.34 2.24
CA LEU A 386 -11.37 -0.32 3.00
C LEU A 386 -11.56 -0.92 4.38
N PHE A 387 -10.72 -1.91 4.71
CA PHE A 387 -10.70 -2.56 6.01
C PHE A 387 -9.40 -2.31 6.75
N ARG A 388 -9.48 -2.23 8.08
CA ARG A 388 -8.35 -2.17 8.99
C ARG A 388 -7.73 -3.56 9.11
N ALA A 389 -6.54 -3.72 8.55
CA ALA A 389 -5.79 -4.96 8.59
C ALA A 389 -4.55 -4.84 9.47
N GLN A 390 -4.25 -5.87 10.24
CA GLN A 390 -3.11 -6.01 11.13
C GLN A 390 -1.91 -6.61 10.40
N LEU A 391 -0.72 -6.12 10.70
CA LEU A 391 0.56 -6.55 10.15
C LEU A 391 1.31 -7.47 11.14
N ASP A 392 1.81 -8.62 10.67
CA ASP A 392 2.82 -9.36 11.42
C ASP A 392 4.20 -8.72 11.23
N LYS A 393 4.62 -7.92 12.22
CA LYS A 393 5.90 -7.21 12.28
C LYS A 393 7.14 -8.12 12.27
N ARG A 394 6.97 -9.44 12.43
CA ARG A 394 8.07 -10.42 12.38
C ARG A 394 8.40 -10.85 10.95
N SER A 395 7.45 -10.76 10.03
CA SER A 395 7.66 -11.12 8.62
C SER A 395 8.52 -10.06 7.92
N PHE A 396 9.47 -10.51 7.08
CA PHE A 396 10.27 -9.60 6.25
C PHE A 396 9.41 -8.78 5.28
N LEU A 397 8.21 -9.26 4.96
CA LEU A 397 7.24 -8.56 4.11
C LEU A 397 6.74 -7.25 4.74
N THR A 398 6.79 -7.11 6.07
CA THR A 398 6.30 -5.92 6.79
C THR A 398 7.43 -4.99 7.25
N TYR A 399 8.68 -5.25 6.84
CA TYR A 399 9.79 -4.35 7.08
C TYR A 399 9.56 -2.99 6.40
N GLY A 400 10.03 -1.92 7.05
CA GLY A 400 9.78 -0.54 6.61
C GLY A 400 8.41 0.02 7.00
N TYR A 401 7.47 -0.77 7.53
CA TYR A 401 6.25 -0.22 8.14
C TYR A 401 6.52 0.22 9.59
N ASP A 402 6.12 1.43 9.96
CA ASP A 402 6.19 1.95 11.33
C ASP A 402 4.91 1.69 12.14
N ARG A 403 3.85 1.25 11.46
CA ARG A 403 2.54 0.94 12.03
C ARG A 403 2.29 -0.56 12.10
N ASP A 404 1.39 -0.93 12.99
CA ASP A 404 0.89 -2.31 13.15
C ASP A 404 -0.34 -2.59 12.29
N GLU A 405 -0.93 -1.56 11.68
CA GLU A 405 -2.15 -1.66 10.89
C GLU A 405 -2.07 -0.83 9.61
N LEU A 406 -2.72 -1.32 8.55
CA LEU A 406 -2.89 -0.65 7.25
C LEU A 406 -4.34 -0.72 6.78
N ALA A 407 -4.70 0.18 5.86
CA ALA A 407 -6.00 0.14 5.19
C ALA A 407 -5.85 -0.78 3.97
N PHE A 408 -6.61 -1.86 3.95
CA PHE A 408 -6.56 -2.86 2.88
C PHE A 408 -7.85 -2.80 2.07
N PRO A 409 -7.79 -2.56 0.74
CA PRO A 409 -8.95 -2.61 -0.12
C PRO A 409 -9.41 -4.05 -0.26
N MET A 410 -10.71 -4.27 -0.18
CA MET A 410 -11.33 -5.58 -0.33
C MET A 410 -12.56 -5.51 -1.21
N SER A 411 -12.67 -6.50 -2.08
CA SER A 411 -13.79 -6.70 -2.99
C SER A 411 -14.12 -8.18 -3.15
N GLY A 412 -15.17 -8.50 -3.89
CA GLY A 412 -15.56 -9.87 -4.18
C GLY A 412 -16.25 -10.58 -3.00
N ASP A 413 -16.31 -11.90 -3.04
CA ASP A 413 -17.16 -12.71 -2.16
C ASP A 413 -16.43 -13.85 -1.43
N THR A 414 -15.12 -13.98 -1.60
CA THR A 414 -14.36 -15.14 -1.13
C THR A 414 -13.19 -14.70 -0.26
N PHE A 415 -13.14 -15.19 0.98
CA PHE A 415 -12.16 -14.78 1.99
C PHE A 415 -11.34 -15.96 2.49
N TRP A 416 -10.05 -15.76 2.69
CA TRP A 416 -9.11 -16.81 3.08
C TRP A 416 -8.95 -16.89 4.58
N HIS A 417 -8.82 -18.10 5.08
CA HIS A 417 -8.54 -18.40 6.48
C HIS A 417 -7.43 -19.44 6.56
N VAL A 418 -6.52 -19.28 7.50
CA VAL A 418 -5.48 -20.29 7.76
C VAL A 418 -6.06 -21.44 8.58
N LYS A 419 -5.75 -22.68 8.17
CA LYS A 419 -6.09 -23.90 8.95
C LYS A 419 -5.16 -24.14 10.13
N LYS A 420 -3.92 -23.67 10.03
CA LYS A 420 -2.86 -23.83 11.02
C LYS A 420 -2.16 -22.50 11.24
N GLU A 421 -1.64 -22.29 12.44
CA GLU A 421 -0.87 -21.08 12.74
C GLU A 421 0.35 -20.94 11.82
N GLY A 422 0.59 -19.72 11.34
CA GLY A 422 1.75 -19.37 10.51
C GLY A 422 1.38 -18.80 9.14
N GLY A 423 2.33 -18.11 8.52
CA GLY A 423 2.22 -17.56 7.17
C GLY A 423 1.28 -16.35 7.00
N SER A 424 0.39 -16.05 7.96
CA SER A 424 -0.46 -14.85 7.91
C SER A 424 0.34 -13.57 8.15
N VAL A 425 0.65 -12.86 7.06
CA VAL A 425 1.43 -11.61 7.08
C VAL A 425 0.54 -10.41 7.35
N VAL A 426 -0.63 -10.39 6.69
CA VAL A 426 -1.65 -9.36 6.86
C VAL A 426 -2.98 -10.06 7.10
N ARG A 427 -3.67 -9.71 8.18
CA ARG A 427 -4.98 -10.29 8.54
C ARG A 427 -5.93 -9.26 9.09
N LEU A 428 -7.22 -9.49 8.97
CA LEU A 428 -8.22 -8.75 9.74
C LEU A 428 -8.25 -9.26 11.19
N SER A 429 -8.68 -8.40 12.11
CA SER A 429 -8.86 -8.79 13.52
C SER A 429 -9.77 -10.02 13.62
N ASP A 430 -9.50 -10.89 14.59
CA ASP A 430 -10.33 -12.03 14.96
C ASP A 430 -11.30 -11.70 16.12
N ASP A 431 -11.17 -10.54 16.77
CA ASP A 431 -12.09 -10.07 17.82
C ASP A 431 -13.47 -9.73 17.23
N PRO A 432 -14.56 -10.42 17.60
CA PRO A 432 -15.91 -10.12 17.10
C PRO A 432 -16.36 -8.66 17.31
N LYS A 433 -15.75 -7.93 18.24
CA LYS A 433 -16.11 -6.54 18.57
C LYS A 433 -15.24 -5.50 17.87
N ALA A 434 -14.21 -5.92 17.15
CA ALA A 434 -13.31 -4.98 16.47
C ALA A 434 -14.03 -4.28 15.31
N LYS A 435 -13.90 -2.95 15.25
CA LYS A 435 -14.32 -2.17 14.06
C LYS A 435 -13.32 -2.45 12.93
N ARG A 436 -13.72 -3.30 11.97
CA ARG A 436 -12.91 -3.66 10.80
C ARG A 436 -13.09 -2.72 9.62
N LEU A 437 -14.32 -2.30 9.33
CA LEU A 437 -14.60 -1.36 8.23
C LEU A 437 -14.03 0.03 8.58
N LEU A 438 -13.14 0.53 7.73
CA LEU A 438 -12.64 1.91 7.78
C LEU A 438 -13.48 2.84 6.91
N ALA A 439 -13.80 2.40 5.68
CA ALA A 439 -14.54 3.19 4.72
C ALA A 439 -15.27 2.30 3.71
N GLY A 440 -16.39 2.80 3.19
CA GLY A 440 -17.20 2.15 2.16
C GLY A 440 -18.30 1.26 2.71
N TRP A 441 -18.66 0.24 1.95
CA TRP A 441 -19.80 -0.62 2.25
C TRP A 441 -19.40 -1.94 2.92
N SER A 442 -20.23 -2.41 3.86
CA SER A 442 -20.21 -3.78 4.33
C SER A 442 -21.63 -4.31 4.40
N TRP A 443 -21.86 -5.55 3.96
CA TRP A 443 -23.16 -6.19 4.13
C TRP A 443 -23.38 -6.51 5.61
N PRO A 444 -24.38 -5.91 6.28
CA PRO A 444 -24.65 -6.14 7.70
C PRO A 444 -24.75 -7.64 8.00
N ASP A 445 -24.15 -8.06 9.12
CA ASP A 445 -24.11 -9.43 9.68
C ASP A 445 -23.45 -10.53 8.82
N GLU A 446 -23.25 -10.30 7.52
CA GLU A 446 -22.75 -11.31 6.58
C GLU A 446 -21.30 -11.08 6.16
N THR A 447 -20.91 -9.82 5.92
CA THR A 447 -19.50 -9.48 5.64
C THR A 447 -18.64 -9.79 6.87
N GLU A 448 -19.14 -9.46 8.06
CA GLU A 448 -18.38 -9.61 9.30
C GLU A 448 -18.00 -11.07 9.60
N LYS A 449 -18.89 -12.02 9.33
CA LYS A 449 -18.64 -13.46 9.52
C LYS A 449 -17.50 -13.98 8.63
N GLY A 450 -17.46 -13.54 7.37
CA GLY A 450 -16.44 -13.97 6.41
C GLY A 450 -15.09 -13.30 6.63
N LEU A 451 -15.09 -12.07 7.14
CA LEU A 451 -13.91 -11.23 7.34
C LEU A 451 -13.22 -11.42 8.69
N GLN A 452 -13.92 -11.94 9.70
CA GLN A 452 -13.35 -12.15 11.02
C GLN A 452 -12.15 -13.11 10.96
N GLY A 453 -10.93 -12.61 11.19
CA GLY A 453 -9.71 -13.39 11.10
C GLY A 453 -9.22 -13.68 9.68
N ALA A 454 -9.86 -13.10 8.65
CA ALA A 454 -9.49 -13.34 7.26
C ALA A 454 -8.05 -12.90 6.97
N VAL A 455 -7.33 -13.71 6.20
CA VAL A 455 -5.94 -13.50 5.82
C VAL A 455 -5.89 -12.82 4.45
N LEU A 456 -5.27 -11.65 4.38
CA LEU A 456 -5.23 -10.80 3.19
C LEU A 456 -3.91 -10.93 2.43
N VAL A 457 -2.82 -11.23 3.16
CA VAL A 457 -1.53 -11.59 2.58
C VAL A 457 -0.98 -12.79 3.34
N HIS A 458 -0.63 -13.84 2.60
CA HIS A 458 -0.11 -15.10 3.14
C HIS A 458 1.25 -15.41 2.52
N ASP A 459 2.26 -15.65 3.34
CA ASP A 459 3.56 -16.19 2.92
C ASP A 459 3.58 -17.70 3.16
N GLN A 460 3.64 -18.46 2.07
CA GLN A 460 3.74 -19.91 2.09
C GLN A 460 5.17 -20.34 1.75
N PRO A 461 5.96 -20.79 2.73
CA PRO A 461 7.26 -21.39 2.46
C PRO A 461 7.12 -22.66 1.63
N VAL A 462 7.97 -22.80 0.61
CA VAL A 462 8.09 -24.01 -0.23
C VAL A 462 9.58 -24.28 -0.41
N GLY A 463 10.10 -25.33 0.22
CA GLY A 463 11.54 -25.59 0.24
C GLY A 463 12.30 -24.42 0.88
N SER A 464 13.26 -23.85 0.13
CA SER A 464 14.00 -22.63 0.52
C SER A 464 13.43 -21.35 -0.10
N GLY A 465 12.27 -21.42 -0.78
CA GLY A 465 11.64 -20.27 -1.42
C GLY A 465 10.27 -19.95 -0.85
N HIS A 466 9.63 -18.97 -1.47
CA HIS A 466 8.45 -18.30 -0.94
C HIS A 466 7.36 -18.15 -1.99
N LEU A 467 6.15 -18.63 -1.69
CA LEU A 467 4.93 -18.29 -2.42
C LEU A 467 4.14 -17.26 -1.62
N VAL A 468 4.23 -16.00 -2.04
CA VAL A 468 3.55 -14.88 -1.40
C VAL A 468 2.24 -14.61 -2.11
N LEU A 469 1.12 -14.82 -1.41
CA LEU A 469 -0.23 -14.68 -1.92
C LEU A 469 -0.87 -13.38 -1.41
N PHE A 470 -1.32 -12.53 -2.32
CA PHE A 470 -2.13 -11.36 -2.00
C PHE A 470 -3.58 -11.63 -2.40
N MET A 471 -4.52 -11.48 -1.48
CA MET A 471 -5.95 -11.68 -1.73
C MET A 471 -6.47 -10.72 -2.79
N GLU A 472 -6.00 -9.48 -2.72
CA GLU A 472 -6.30 -8.41 -3.67
C GLU A 472 -5.03 -7.93 -4.33
N ASP A 473 -5.14 -7.39 -5.55
CA ASP A 473 -3.99 -6.82 -6.24
C ASP A 473 -3.57 -5.51 -5.55
N PRO A 474 -2.39 -5.45 -4.89
CA PRO A 474 -1.93 -4.24 -4.22
C PRO A 474 -1.57 -3.12 -5.21
N THR A 475 -1.52 -3.43 -6.50
CA THR A 475 -1.20 -2.49 -7.59
C THR A 475 -2.44 -1.92 -8.27
N GLU A 476 -3.65 -2.42 -7.96
CA GLU A 476 -4.91 -2.05 -8.62
C GLU A 476 -4.99 -0.53 -8.84
N ARG A 477 -5.02 -0.11 -10.11
CA ARG A 477 -5.09 1.29 -10.58
C ARG A 477 -4.02 2.23 -10.02
N ALA A 478 -2.93 1.70 -9.47
CA ALA A 478 -1.93 2.44 -8.72
C ALA A 478 -2.53 3.29 -7.58
N MET A 479 -3.65 2.84 -6.99
CA MET A 479 -4.38 3.60 -5.98
C MET A 479 -3.85 3.42 -4.56
N TRP A 480 -3.06 2.38 -4.29
CA TRP A 480 -2.75 1.94 -2.92
C TRP A 480 -1.27 2.03 -2.52
N PRO A 481 -0.62 3.22 -2.50
CA PRO A 481 0.78 3.35 -2.09
C PRO A 481 1.13 2.76 -0.72
N GLY A 482 0.16 2.71 0.20
CA GLY A 482 0.31 2.08 1.51
C GLY A 482 0.60 0.58 1.44
N LEU A 483 0.31 -0.11 0.32
CA LEU A 483 0.56 -1.54 0.12
C LEU A 483 1.85 -1.83 -0.65
N TYR A 484 2.46 -0.83 -1.29
CA TYR A 484 3.59 -1.05 -2.21
C TYR A 484 4.81 -1.65 -1.51
N LYS A 485 5.05 -1.32 -0.24
CA LYS A 485 6.14 -1.93 0.52
C LYS A 485 5.97 -3.45 0.67
N LEU A 486 4.75 -3.97 0.85
CA LEU A 486 4.53 -5.42 0.88
C LEU A 486 4.96 -6.07 -0.45
N LEU A 487 4.55 -5.48 -1.58
CA LEU A 487 4.91 -5.96 -2.91
C LEU A 487 6.42 -5.88 -3.16
N LEU A 488 7.03 -4.74 -2.85
CA LEU A 488 8.47 -4.53 -3.03
C LEU A 488 9.28 -5.45 -2.12
N ASN A 489 8.87 -5.66 -0.87
CA ASN A 489 9.53 -6.61 0.03
C ASN A 489 9.42 -8.04 -0.52
N ALA A 490 8.25 -8.45 -1.01
CA ALA A 490 8.09 -9.76 -1.64
C ALA A 490 9.01 -9.90 -2.86
N ALA A 491 9.05 -8.89 -3.72
CA ALA A 491 9.81 -8.94 -4.97
C ALA A 491 11.33 -8.84 -4.80
N LEU A 492 11.79 -8.02 -3.85
CA LEU A 492 13.19 -7.62 -3.71
C LEU A 492 13.90 -8.31 -2.54
N LEU A 493 13.19 -8.55 -1.43
CA LEU A 493 13.76 -9.19 -0.24
C LEU A 493 13.46 -10.68 -0.18
N GLY A 494 12.33 -11.14 -0.73
CA GLY A 494 11.91 -12.55 -0.73
C GLY A 494 13.01 -13.55 -1.09
N PRO A 495 13.85 -13.31 -2.13
CA PRO A 495 14.93 -14.24 -2.46
C PRO A 495 16.06 -14.35 -1.42
N SER A 496 16.12 -13.42 -0.46
CA SER A 496 17.17 -13.33 0.56
C SER A 496 16.78 -14.02 1.88
N PHE A 497 15.51 -14.42 2.00
CA PHE A 497 14.96 -15.21 3.09
C PHE A 497 14.65 -16.61 2.55
#